data_AF-A0ABC8S4Y1-F1
#
_entry.id   AF-A0ABC8S4Y1-F1
#
_cell.length_a   1.000
_cell.length_b   1.000
_cell.length_c   1.000
_cell.angle_alpha   90.00
_cell.angle_beta   90.00
_cell.angle_gamma   90.00
#
_symmetry.space_group_name_H-M   'P 1'
#
loop_
_entity.id
_entity.type
_entity.pdbx_description
1 polymer ?
#
loop_
_entity_poly.entity_id
_entity_poly.type
_entity_poly.pdbx_seq_one_letter_code
_entity_poly.pdbx_strand_id
1 'polypeptide(L)' 'DLSSRDLGGRIPAEIGNLTHLRLLDLSENKLRGSIPKSFGNLSQLRFLYLRDNFLEGPMPPCLGELKSLEL' A
#
# COMPACT_ATOMS: atom_id res chain seq x y z
N ASP A 1 -2.45 -10.32 4.15
CA ASP A 1 -1.31 -10.13 5.04
C ASP A 1 -0.08 -10.69 4.36
N LEU A 2 0.91 -9.84 4.12
CA LEU A 2 2.23 -10.16 3.57
C LEU A 2 3.34 -9.52 4.44
N SER A 3 3.06 -9.27 5.72
CA SER A 3 4.04 -8.73 6.66
C SER A 3 5.20 -9.71 6.93
N SER A 4 6.40 -9.17 7.15
CA SER A 4 7.59 -9.93 7.58
C SER A 4 7.96 -11.09 6.63
N ARG A 5 7.87 -10.89 5.31
CA ARG A 5 8.13 -11.91 4.27
C ARG A 5 9.40 -11.69 3.46
N ASP A 6 10.30 -10.81 3.91
CA ASP A 6 11.55 -10.46 3.20
C ASP A 6 11.31 -9.98 1.74
N LEU A 7 10.11 -9.47 1.42
CA LEU A 7 9.76 -9.04 0.06
C LEU A 7 10.60 -7.85 -0.35
N GLY A 8 11.27 -7.93 -1.51
CA GLY A 8 12.06 -6.85 -2.09
C GLY A 8 11.45 -6.28 -3.36
N GLY A 9 12.14 -5.29 -3.94
CA GLY A 9 11.70 -4.65 -5.19
C GLY A 9 10.65 -3.56 -4.97
N ARG A 10 9.90 -3.22 -6.02
CA ARG A 10 8.88 -2.17 -5.99
C ARG A 10 7.49 -2.77 -5.75
N ILE A 11 6.60 -1.99 -5.16
CA ILE A 11 5.18 -2.34 -5.07
C ILE A 11 4.58 -2.32 -6.49
N PRO A 12 3.99 -3.42 -6.97
CA PRO A 12 3.35 -3.47 -8.29
C PRO A 12 2.12 -2.54 -8.34
N ALA A 13 1.92 -1.84 -9.46
CA ALA A 13 0.76 -0.97 -9.63
C ALA A 13 -0.54 -1.76 -9.72
N GLU A 14 -0.46 -3.03 -10.11
CA GLU A 14 -1.55 -3.99 -10.30
C GLU A 14 -2.29 -4.30 -8.99
N ILE A 15 -1.67 -4.04 -7.83
CA ILE A 15 -2.36 -4.11 -6.53
C ILE A 15 -3.61 -3.22 -6.53
N GLY A 16 -3.58 -2.08 -7.23
CA GLY A 16 -4.73 -1.19 -7.37
C GLY A 16 -5.95 -1.80 -8.07
N ASN A 17 -5.82 -2.97 -8.70
CA ASN A 17 -6.95 -3.70 -9.28
C ASN A 17 -7.75 -4.49 -8.23
N LEU A 18 -7.23 -4.62 -7.02
CA LEU A 18 -7.88 -5.34 -5.92
C LEU A 18 -8.92 -4.45 -5.22
N THR A 19 -9.93 -3.98 -5.96
CA THR A 19 -10.92 -2.97 -5.51
C THR A 19 -11.75 -3.39 -4.29
N HIS A 20 -11.81 -4.69 -3.99
CA HIS A 20 -12.50 -5.25 -2.82
C HIS A 20 -11.57 -5.49 -1.62
N LEU A 21 -10.28 -5.17 -1.73
CA LEU A 21 -9.30 -5.37 -0.68
C LEU A 21 -9.63 -4.44 0.50
N ARG A 22 -9.73 -5.02 1.70
CA ARG A 22 -10.01 -4.29 2.94
C ARG A 22 -8.78 -4.09 3.83
N LEU A 23 -7.82 -4.99 3.73
CA LEU A 23 -6.59 -4.96 4.51
C LEU A 23 -5.42 -5.28 3.59
N LEU A 24 -4.45 -4.37 3.54
CA LEU A 24 -3.17 -4.56 2.90
C LEU A 24 -2.07 -4.32 3.94
N ASP A 25 -1.48 -5.42 4.41
CA ASP A 25 -0.30 -5.37 5.27
C ASP A 25 0.92 -5.80 4.46
N LEU A 26 1.82 -4.85 4.25
CA LEU A 26 3.13 -5.02 3.63
C LEU A 26 4.25 -4.62 4.60
N SER A 27 3.95 -4.45 5.89
CA SER A 27 4.91 -4.00 6.88
C SER A 27 6.08 -4.97 7.06
N GLU A 28 7.21 -4.47 7.55
CA GLU A 28 8.40 -5.29 7.87
C GLU A 28 8.94 -6.07 6.66
N ASN A 29 9.06 -5.41 5.51
CA ASN A 29 9.64 -5.98 4.29
C ASN A 29 10.83 -5.12 3.81
N LYS A 30 11.36 -5.45 2.63
CA LYS A 30 12.48 -4.75 1.98
C LYS A 30 12.02 -4.01 0.72
N LEU A 31 10.75 -3.61 0.66
CA LEU A 31 10.17 -2.91 -0.50
C LEU A 31 10.80 -1.53 -0.65
N ARG A 32 10.99 -1.09 -1.90
CA ARG A 32 11.68 0.14 -2.31
C ARG A 32 10.85 0.93 -3.32
N GLY A 33 11.25 2.18 -3.55
CA GLY A 33 10.57 3.08 -4.49
C GLY A 33 9.29 3.67 -3.88
N SER A 34 8.45 4.27 -4.72
CA SER A 34 7.24 4.97 -4.28
C SER A 34 6.01 4.08 -4.18
N ILE A 35 5.04 4.53 -3.38
CA ILE A 35 3.71 3.92 -3.32
C ILE A 35 2.98 4.21 -4.65
N PRO A 36 2.44 3.21 -5.35
CA PRO A 36 1.75 3.41 -6.60
C PRO A 36 0.50 4.30 -6.43
N LYS A 37 0.29 5.25 -7.34
CA LYS A 37 -0.93 6.08 -7.38
C LYS A 37 -2.21 5.24 -7.55
N SER A 38 -2.08 4.02 -8.10
CA SER A 38 -3.18 3.07 -8.27
C SER A 38 -3.78 2.60 -6.95
N PHE A 39 -3.13 2.83 -5.80
CA PHE A 39 -3.73 2.57 -4.49
C PHE A 39 -4.99 3.41 -4.25
N GLY A 40 -5.15 4.54 -4.94
CA GLY A 40 -6.41 5.30 -4.95
C GLY A 40 -7.62 4.52 -5.47
N ASN A 41 -7.41 3.43 -6.21
CA ASN A 41 -8.50 2.56 -6.69
C ASN A 41 -9.01 1.58 -5.62
N LEU A 42 -8.31 1.45 -4.49
CA LEU A 42 -8.65 0.52 -3.40
C LEU A 42 -9.79 1.10 -2.54
N SER A 43 -10.95 1.33 -3.15
CA SER A 43 -12.07 2.06 -2.55
C SER A 43 -12.66 1.40 -1.30
N GLN A 44 -12.41 0.12 -1.07
CA GLN A 44 -12.83 -0.62 0.13
C GLN A 44 -11.72 -0.79 1.18
N LEU A 45 -10.53 -0.23 0.96
CA LEU A 45 -9.38 -0.41 1.85
C LEU A 45 -9.61 0.31 3.18
N ARG A 46 -9.52 -0.45 4.26
CA ARG A 46 -9.66 0.04 5.64
C ARG A 46 -8.32 0.14 6.34
N PHE A 47 -7.46 -0.86 6.13
CA PHE A 47 -6.17 -0.93 6.80
C PHE A 47 -5.04 -1.01 5.79
N LEU A 48 -4.10 -0.08 5.88
CA LEU A 48 -2.90 -0.02 5.07
C LEU A 48 -1.68 0.09 5.97
N TYR A 49 -0.89 -0.97 6.06
CA TYR A 49 0.35 -0.99 6.83
C TYR A 49 1.55 -1.11 5.89
N LEU A 50 2.40 -0.07 5.93
CA LEU A 50 3.59 0.06 5.08
C LEU A 50 4.88 0.31 5.89
N ARG A 51 4.79 0.32 7.23
CA ARG A 51 5.93 0.58 8.12
C ARG A 51 7.07 -0.41 7.89
N ASP A 52 8.28 -0.03 8.28
CA ASP A 52 9.47 -0.88 8.22
C ASP A 52 9.73 -1.44 6.81
N ASN A 53 9.78 -0.52 5.85
CA ASN A 53 10.22 -0.74 4.47
C ASN A 53 11.20 0.37 4.05
N PHE A 54 11.75 0.28 2.85
CA PHE A 54 12.60 1.30 2.23
C PHE A 54 11.85 2.14 1.18
N LEU A 55 10.56 2.40 1.43
CA LEU A 55 9.73 3.20 0.53
C LEU A 55 10.17 4.67 0.54
N GLU A 56 10.18 5.30 -0.62
CA GLU A 56 10.68 6.66 -0.85
C GLU A 56 9.77 7.46 -1.77
N GLY A 57 10.01 8.76 -1.87
CA GLY A 57 9.17 9.67 -2.67
C GLY A 57 7.92 10.15 -1.93
N PRO A 58 7.08 10.97 -2.61
CA PRO A 58 5.94 11.61 -1.97
C PRO A 58 4.82 10.61 -1.67
N MET A 59 4.10 10.84 -0.57
CA MET A 59 2.84 10.16 -0.29
C MET A 59 1.84 10.50 -1.42
N PRO A 60 1.24 9.50 -2.11
CA PRO A 60 0.25 9.77 -3.15
C PRO A 60 -0.97 10.51 -2.57
N PRO A 61 -1.35 11.69 -3.10
CA PRO A 61 -2.52 12.43 -2.58
C PRO A 61 -3.81 11.62 -2.60
N CYS A 62 -3.96 10.70 -3.55
CA CYS A 62 -5.11 9.81 -3.67
C CYS A 62 -5.33 8.93 -2.43
N LEU A 63 -4.31 8.65 -1.61
CA LEU A 63 -4.51 7.93 -0.34
C LEU A 63 -5.32 8.75 0.66
N GLY A 64 -5.17 10.07 0.66
CA GLY A 64 -5.98 10.97 1.50
C GLY A 64 -7.44 11.08 1.04
N GLU A 65 -7.76 10.59 -0.16
CA GLU A 65 -9.12 10.58 -0.71
C GLU A 65 -9.88 9.27 -0.40
N LEU A 66 -9.20 8.26 0.15
CA LEU A 66 -9.81 6.99 0.53
C LEU A 66 -10.67 7.14 1.79
N LYS A 67 -11.98 7.33 1.58
CA LYS A 67 -12.97 7.53 2.67
C LYS A 67 -13.13 6.33 3.60
N SER A 68 -12.73 5.15 3.16
CA SER A 68 -12.83 3.89 3.91
C SER A 68 -11.62 3.63 4.81
N LEU A 69 -10.54 4.40 4.66
CA LEU A 69 -9.30 4.18 5.38
C LEU A 69 -9.48 4.57 6.86
N GLU A 70 -9.13 3.65 7.75
CA GLU A 70 -9.15 3.82 9.20
C GLU A 70 -7.74 4.18 9.69
N LEU A 71 -7.64 5.07 10.69
CA LEU A 71 -6.39 5.53 11.29
C LEU A 71 -5.98 4.67 12.49
#